data_AF-K1SZD7-F1
#
_entry.id   AF-K1SZD7-F1
#
_cell.length_a   1.000
_cell.length_b   1.000
_cell.length_c   1.000
_cell.angle_alpha   90.00
_cell.angle_beta   90.00
_cell.angle_gamma   90.00
#
_symmetry.space_group_name_H-M   'P 1'
#
loop_
_entity.id
_entity.type
_entity.pdbx_description
1 polymer ?
#
loop_
_entity_poly.entity_id
_entity_poly.type
_entity_poly.pdbx_seq_one_letter_code
_entity_poly.pdbx_strand_id
1 'polypeptide(L)'
;MKEKSQVADIDRSVYDIRDKEDDAYRMQEGLTPEIIDRLSKEKGDPVWMQQFRLQSLQIYNEMPIPDWGPSIEGLDMDHIATYVRPKTDMKSDWKDVPQDIKDTFERLGIPQAERKSLAGVGAQYDSELVYHNVRDEVAAQGVVYTDMESALKGEYADMVHKYF
;
A
#
# COMPACT_ATOMS: atom_id res chain seq x y z
N MET A 1 -12.95 -28.22 16.81
CA MET A 1 -13.25 -26.85 16.37
C MET A 1 -14.52 -26.92 15.54
N LYS A 2 -15.55 -26.10 15.84
CA LYS A 2 -16.74 -26.02 14.99
C LYS A 2 -16.36 -25.35 13.67
N GLU A 3 -16.73 -25.95 12.54
CA GLU A 3 -16.54 -25.35 11.22
C GLU A 3 -17.34 -24.04 11.13
N LYS A 4 -16.64 -22.92 10.99
CA LYS A 4 -17.23 -21.60 10.75
C LYS A 4 -17.62 -21.54 9.27
N SER A 5 -18.84 -21.96 8.95
CA SER A 5 -19.34 -22.06 7.57
C SER A 5 -20.21 -20.87 7.15
N GLN A 6 -20.62 -20.03 8.11
CA GLN A 6 -21.44 -18.84 7.85
C GLN A 6 -20.63 -17.56 8.12
N VAL A 7 -20.88 -16.49 7.34
CA VAL A 7 -20.24 -15.18 7.53
C VAL A 7 -20.46 -14.65 8.95
N ALA A 8 -21.62 -14.95 9.55
CA ALA A 8 -21.96 -14.58 10.93
C ALA A 8 -21.09 -15.28 12.00
N ASP A 9 -20.40 -16.38 11.66
CA ASP A 9 -19.51 -17.09 12.58
C ASP A 9 -18.10 -16.47 12.63
N ILE A 10 -17.80 -15.55 11.71
CA ILE A 10 -16.51 -14.84 11.64
C ILE A 10 -16.54 -13.72 12.68
N ASP A 11 -15.68 -13.83 13.67
CA ASP A 11 -15.44 -12.76 14.64
C ASP A 11 -14.68 -11.64 13.93
N ARG A 12 -15.36 -10.53 13.67
CA ARG A 12 -14.82 -9.35 12.99
C ARG A 12 -14.41 -8.23 13.94
N SER A 13 -14.53 -8.43 15.25
CA SER A 13 -14.27 -7.40 16.26
C SER A 13 -12.87 -6.76 16.14
N VAL A 14 -11.88 -7.54 15.68
CA VAL A 14 -10.50 -7.06 15.45
C VAL A 14 -10.41 -6.08 14.26
N TYR A 15 -11.30 -6.21 13.27
CA TYR A 15 -11.34 -5.44 12.01
C TYR A 15 -12.31 -4.24 12.05
N ASP A 16 -13.30 -4.25 12.96
CA ASP A 16 -14.34 -3.20 13.03
C ASP A 16 -13.90 -1.96 13.85
N ILE A 17 -12.65 -1.94 14.32
CA ILE A 17 -12.07 -0.80 15.03
C ILE A 17 -11.46 0.14 14.00
N ARG A 18 -11.85 1.41 14.07
CA ARG A 18 -11.29 2.49 13.24
C ARG A 18 -10.28 3.25 14.05
N ASP A 19 -9.05 3.29 13.57
CA ASP A 19 -8.02 4.15 14.17
C ASP A 19 -8.33 5.62 13.85
N LYS A 20 -7.94 6.51 14.75
CA LYS A 20 -8.13 7.95 14.54
C LYS A 20 -7.10 8.43 13.53
N GLU A 21 -7.55 9.06 12.46
CA GLU A 21 -6.69 9.77 11.51
C GLU A 21 -6.29 11.14 12.12
N ASP A 22 -5.37 11.15 13.07
CA ASP A 22 -4.81 12.40 13.60
C ASP A 22 -3.72 12.91 12.62
N ASP A 23 -3.96 14.04 11.97
CA ASP A 23 -3.02 14.76 11.09
C ASP A 23 -2.50 14.01 9.84
N ALA A 24 -3.19 12.98 9.34
CA ALA A 24 -2.81 12.32 8.10
C ALA A 24 -3.02 13.23 6.88
N TYR A 25 -2.08 13.23 5.92
CA TYR A 25 -2.27 13.92 4.65
C TYR A 25 -3.23 13.10 3.78
N ARG A 26 -4.36 13.70 3.40
CA ARG A 26 -5.31 13.12 2.47
C ARG A 26 -5.26 13.85 1.13
N MET A 27 -5.15 13.07 0.06
CA MET A 27 -5.40 13.57 -1.28
C MET A 27 -6.88 13.96 -1.42
N GLN A 28 -7.18 14.80 -2.41
CA GLN A 28 -8.57 15.04 -2.82
C GLN A 28 -9.25 13.72 -3.19
N GLU A 29 -10.55 13.64 -2.93
CA GLU A 29 -11.39 12.51 -3.30
C GLU A 29 -11.51 12.41 -4.83
N GLY A 30 -11.73 11.20 -5.32
CA GLY A 30 -11.83 10.93 -6.74
C GLY A 30 -10.57 10.39 -7.39
N LEU A 31 -10.69 10.18 -8.70
CA LEU A 31 -9.63 9.72 -9.58
C LEU A 31 -9.55 10.68 -10.76
N THR A 32 -8.69 11.68 -10.67
CA THR A 32 -8.54 12.71 -11.71
C THR A 32 -7.10 12.82 -12.21
N PRO A 33 -6.89 13.34 -13.43
CA PRO A 33 -5.55 13.61 -13.95
C PRO A 33 -4.73 14.53 -13.05
N GLU A 34 -5.37 15.50 -12.39
CA GLU A 34 -4.71 16.45 -11.48
C GLU A 34 -4.18 15.76 -10.23
N ILE A 35 -4.92 14.77 -9.70
CA ILE A 35 -4.46 13.93 -8.58
C ILE A 35 -3.23 13.14 -8.99
N ILE A 36 -3.26 12.52 -10.17
CA ILE A 36 -2.12 11.75 -10.70
C ILE A 36 -0.90 12.65 -10.90
N ASP A 37 -1.07 13.83 -11.52
CA ASP A 37 0.02 14.77 -11.72
C ASP A 37 0.64 15.24 -10.40
N ARG A 38 -0.19 15.56 -9.41
CA ARG A 38 0.29 15.96 -8.08
C ARG A 38 1.05 14.82 -7.40
N LEU A 39 0.46 13.62 -7.35
CA LEU A 39 1.08 12.46 -6.69
C LEU A 39 2.40 12.07 -7.36
N SER A 40 2.42 12.08 -8.69
CA SER A 40 3.61 11.77 -9.49
C SER A 40 4.75 12.76 -9.20
N LYS A 41 4.45 14.06 -9.09
CA LYS A 41 5.42 15.09 -8.69
C LYS A 41 5.90 14.92 -7.25
N GLU A 42 4.99 14.65 -6.32
CA GLU A 42 5.32 14.46 -4.90
C GLU A 42 6.22 13.23 -4.68
N LYS A 43 5.95 12.12 -5.37
CA LYS A 43 6.76 10.89 -5.29
C LYS A 43 8.01 10.92 -6.17
N GLY A 44 8.10 11.90 -7.08
CA GLY A 44 9.21 12.05 -8.01
C GLY A 44 9.27 10.93 -9.04
N ASP A 45 8.12 10.50 -9.55
CA ASP A 45 8.04 9.47 -10.58
C ASP A 45 8.82 9.89 -11.85
N PRO A 46 9.45 8.94 -12.57
CA PRO A 46 9.97 9.21 -13.90
C PRO A 46 8.81 9.52 -14.88
N VAL A 47 9.10 10.32 -15.92
CA VAL A 47 8.09 10.81 -16.88
C VAL A 47 7.26 9.67 -17.49
N TRP A 48 7.88 8.54 -17.82
CA TRP A 48 7.18 7.40 -18.41
C TRP A 48 6.16 6.80 -17.43
N MET A 49 6.46 6.76 -16.13
CA MET A 49 5.55 6.23 -15.12
C MET A 49 4.36 7.17 -14.93
N GLN A 50 4.60 8.49 -14.93
CA GLN A 50 3.51 9.47 -14.93
C GLN A 50 2.56 9.26 -16.10
N GLN A 51 3.12 9.12 -17.31
CA GLN A 51 2.34 8.89 -18.53
C GLN A 51 1.57 7.57 -18.47
N PHE A 52 2.20 6.50 -17.96
CA PHE A 52 1.57 5.21 -17.75
C PHE A 52 0.36 5.31 -16.81
N ARG A 53 0.48 6.03 -15.69
CA ARG A 53 -0.62 6.26 -14.76
C ARG A 53 -1.78 7.02 -15.41
N LEU A 54 -1.47 8.06 -16.18
CA LEU A 54 -2.50 8.84 -16.90
C LEU A 54 -3.22 7.99 -17.95
N GLN A 55 -2.49 7.17 -18.70
CA GLN A 55 -3.08 6.21 -19.65
C GLN A 55 -3.95 5.18 -18.93
N SER A 56 -3.51 4.69 -17.77
CA SER A 56 -4.29 3.76 -16.95
C SER A 56 -5.60 4.38 -16.47
N LEU A 57 -5.59 5.65 -16.08
CA LEU A 57 -6.81 6.38 -15.72
C LEU A 57 -7.74 6.55 -16.91
N GLN A 58 -7.20 6.84 -18.10
CA GLN A 58 -8.01 6.91 -19.31
C GLN A 58 -8.69 5.57 -19.59
N ILE A 59 -7.93 4.46 -19.57
CA ILE A 59 -8.49 3.12 -19.75
C ILE A 59 -9.56 2.85 -18.71
N TYR A 60 -9.31 3.15 -17.44
CA TYR A 60 -10.27 2.99 -16.35
C TYR A 60 -11.60 3.70 -16.64
N ASN A 61 -11.54 4.96 -17.09
CA ASN A 61 -12.75 5.74 -17.42
C ASN A 61 -13.50 5.21 -18.65
N GLU A 62 -12.82 4.50 -19.55
CA GLU A 62 -13.40 3.90 -20.74
C GLU A 62 -13.90 2.45 -20.50
N MET A 63 -13.48 1.81 -19.41
CA MET A 63 -13.86 0.43 -19.10
C MET A 63 -15.31 0.35 -18.61
N PRO A 64 -16.13 -0.56 -19.17
CA PRO A 64 -17.44 -0.85 -18.60
C PRO A 64 -17.30 -1.57 -17.26
N ILE A 65 -18.27 -1.34 -16.37
CA ILE A 65 -18.35 -2.05 -15.09
C ILE A 65 -18.59 -3.55 -15.36
N PRO A 66 -17.77 -4.46 -14.80
CA PRO A 66 -17.96 -5.90 -14.98
C PRO A 66 -19.26 -6.38 -14.31
N ASP A 67 -19.94 -7.32 -14.95
CA ASP A 67 -21.23 -7.88 -14.53
C ASP A 67 -21.13 -9.23 -13.80
N TRP A 68 -19.91 -9.78 -13.68
CA TRP A 68 -19.65 -11.15 -13.20
C TRP A 68 -19.25 -11.26 -11.72
N GLY A 69 -19.71 -10.34 -10.84
CA GLY A 69 -19.37 -10.33 -9.42
C GLY A 69 -20.47 -9.79 -8.50
N PRO A 70 -20.20 -9.66 -7.19
CA PRO A 70 -21.09 -8.91 -6.29
C PRO A 70 -21.35 -7.52 -6.84
N SER A 71 -22.59 -7.04 -6.68
CA SER A 71 -22.94 -5.70 -7.14
C SER A 71 -22.08 -4.64 -6.46
N ILE A 72 -21.56 -3.73 -7.27
CA ILE A 72 -20.91 -2.49 -6.83
C ILE A 72 -21.82 -1.27 -7.03
N GLU A 73 -23.12 -1.50 -7.22
CA GLU A 73 -24.14 -0.45 -7.30
C GLU A 73 -24.16 0.32 -5.96
N GLY A 74 -23.62 1.54 -5.99
CA GLY A 74 -23.39 2.35 -4.79
C GLY A 74 -21.92 2.68 -4.50
N LEU A 75 -20.98 2.06 -5.22
CA LEU A 75 -19.59 2.52 -5.22
C LEU A 75 -19.50 3.85 -5.97
N ASP A 76 -19.06 4.88 -5.26
CA ASP A 76 -18.82 6.22 -5.81
C ASP A 76 -17.37 6.60 -5.55
N MET A 77 -16.55 6.51 -6.60
CA MET A 77 -15.11 6.79 -6.51
C MET A 77 -14.83 8.28 -6.31
N ASP A 78 -15.73 9.19 -6.72
CA ASP A 78 -15.54 10.63 -6.62
C ASP A 78 -15.56 11.12 -5.16
N HIS A 79 -16.12 10.32 -4.26
CA HIS A 79 -16.16 10.57 -2.82
C HIS A 79 -15.19 9.70 -2.01
N ILE A 80 -14.23 9.05 -2.68
CA ILE A 80 -13.21 8.21 -2.04
C ILE A 80 -11.84 8.85 -2.18
N ALA A 81 -11.19 9.11 -1.04
CA ALA A 81 -9.78 9.47 -1.02
C ALA A 81 -8.93 8.21 -1.31
N THR A 82 -8.30 8.17 -2.47
CA THR A 82 -7.53 7.00 -2.93
C THR A 82 -6.08 7.01 -2.47
N TYR A 83 -5.62 8.09 -1.86
CA TYR A 83 -4.29 8.20 -1.29
C TYR A 83 -4.32 8.93 0.06
N VAL A 84 -3.77 8.26 1.07
CA VAL A 84 -3.61 8.75 2.43
C VAL A 84 -2.18 8.47 2.88
N ARG A 85 -1.48 9.51 3.32
CA ARG A 85 -0.11 9.42 3.81
C ARG A 85 -0.09 9.62 5.33
N PRO A 86 0.38 8.61 6.09
CA PRO A 86 0.52 8.72 7.53
C PRO A 86 1.65 9.71 7.86
N LYS A 87 1.61 10.27 9.07
CA LYS A 87 2.62 11.23 9.56
C LYS A 87 3.87 10.51 10.08
N THR A 88 4.43 9.64 9.24
CA THR A 88 5.68 8.93 9.52
C THR A 88 6.47 8.75 8.25
N ASP A 89 7.79 8.83 8.37
CA ASP A 89 8.68 8.38 7.33
C ASP A 89 8.92 6.87 7.44
N MET A 90 9.40 6.26 6.36
CA MET A 90 9.88 4.89 6.35
C MET A 90 11.01 4.69 7.37
N LYS A 91 10.90 3.65 8.21
CA LYS A 91 11.91 3.28 9.21
C LYS A 91 12.53 1.92 8.89
N SER A 92 13.81 1.76 9.22
CA SER A 92 14.52 0.48 9.09
C SER A 92 14.54 -0.35 10.38
N ASP A 93 14.36 0.29 11.55
CA ASP A 93 14.20 -0.40 12.84
C ASP A 93 12.73 -0.35 13.26
N TRP A 94 12.18 -1.50 13.63
CA TRP A 94 10.82 -1.64 14.14
C TRP A 94 10.60 -0.76 15.37
N LYS A 95 11.62 -0.55 16.21
CA LYS A 95 11.53 0.29 17.41
C LYS A 95 11.20 1.74 17.09
N ASP A 96 11.56 2.23 15.91
CA ASP A 96 11.36 3.63 15.51
C ASP A 96 10.00 3.87 14.85
N VAL A 97 9.23 2.81 14.59
CA VAL A 97 7.86 2.91 14.07
C VAL A 97 6.94 3.48 15.16
N PRO A 98 6.04 4.44 14.84
CA PRO A 98 5.05 4.97 15.77
C PRO A 98 4.20 3.89 16.46
N GLN A 99 3.77 4.18 17.70
CA GLN A 99 3.11 3.18 18.56
C GLN A 99 1.72 2.79 18.07
N ASP A 100 0.94 3.74 17.57
CA ASP A 100 -0.36 3.53 16.93
C ASP A 100 -0.28 2.54 15.76
N ILE A 101 0.77 2.67 14.94
CA ILE A 101 1.03 1.76 13.83
C ILE A 101 1.43 0.37 14.35
N LYS A 102 2.32 0.30 15.35
CA LYS A 102 2.70 -0.98 15.99
C LYS A 102 1.52 -1.71 16.59
N ASP A 103 0.65 -0.99 17.30
CA ASP A 103 -0.55 -1.55 17.93
C ASP A 103 -1.48 -2.16 16.87
N THR A 104 -1.62 -1.49 15.72
CA THR A 104 -2.37 -2.02 14.57
C THR A 104 -1.75 -3.31 14.05
N PHE A 105 -0.43 -3.34 13.84
CA PHE A 105 0.28 -4.54 13.39
C PHE A 105 0.23 -5.69 14.40
N GLU A 106 0.31 -5.40 15.71
CA GLU A 106 0.18 -6.38 16.79
C GLU A 106 -1.22 -7.00 16.80
N ARG A 107 -2.27 -6.18 16.64
CA ARG A 107 -3.66 -6.64 16.53
C ARG A 107 -3.89 -7.53 15.30
N LEU A 108 -3.22 -7.23 14.19
CA LEU A 108 -3.22 -8.06 12.99
C LEU A 108 -2.33 -9.32 13.12
N GLY A 109 -1.55 -9.45 14.21
CA GLY A 109 -0.69 -10.60 14.48
C GLY A 109 0.62 -10.64 13.67
N ILE A 110 0.99 -9.55 13.02
CA ILE A 110 2.13 -9.47 12.08
C ILE A 110 3.51 -9.63 12.77
N PRO A 111 3.79 -8.98 13.93
CA PRO A 111 5.08 -9.10 14.61
C PRO A 111 5.43 -10.53 15.06
N GLN A 112 4.44 -11.40 15.28
CA GLN A 112 4.68 -12.80 15.64
C GLN A 112 5.08 -13.66 14.43
N ALA A 113 4.58 -13.32 13.24
CA ALA A 113 4.93 -14.01 12.00
C ALA A 113 6.36 -13.64 11.55
N GLU A 114 6.74 -12.37 11.69
CA GLU A 114 8.09 -11.90 11.38
C GLU A 114 9.15 -12.57 12.26
N ARG A 115 8.97 -12.56 13.60
CA ARG A 115 9.89 -13.21 14.56
C ARG A 115 10.12 -14.70 14.28
N LYS A 116 9.18 -15.37 13.59
CA LYS A 116 9.23 -16.81 13.34
C LYS A 116 9.88 -17.21 12.02
N SER A 117 9.82 -16.40 10.95
CA SER A 117 10.13 -16.97 9.63
C SER A 117 10.52 -16.03 8.48
N LEU A 118 10.37 -14.72 8.56
CA LEU A 118 10.48 -13.88 7.35
C LEU A 118 11.92 -13.40 7.09
N ALA A 119 12.33 -13.45 5.82
CA ALA A 119 13.66 -13.10 5.30
C ALA A 119 13.95 -11.58 5.28
N GLY A 120 13.04 -10.80 5.87
CA GLY A 120 12.88 -9.36 5.71
C GLY A 120 11.38 -9.04 5.66
N VAL A 121 11.00 -7.85 6.09
CA VAL A 121 9.60 -7.38 6.07
C VAL A 121 9.57 -5.94 5.59
N GLY A 122 8.74 -5.70 4.57
CA GLY A 122 8.21 -4.40 4.24
C GLY A 122 6.80 -4.31 4.80
N ALA A 123 6.50 -3.29 5.59
CA ALA A 123 5.16 -3.04 6.09
C ALA A 123 4.64 -1.73 5.49
N GLN A 124 3.49 -1.82 4.82
CA GLN A 124 2.76 -0.67 4.31
C GLN A 124 1.63 -0.35 5.27
N TYR A 125 1.51 0.92 5.62
CA TYR A 125 0.41 1.47 6.39
C TYR A 125 -0.22 2.60 5.56
N ASP A 126 -1.52 2.53 5.35
CA ASP A 126 -2.23 3.32 4.34
C ASP A 126 -1.54 3.24 2.96
N SER A 127 -1.11 4.37 2.39
CA SER A 127 -0.48 4.45 1.07
C SER A 127 1.05 4.50 1.11
N GLU A 128 1.67 4.31 2.29
CA GLU A 128 3.12 4.47 2.47
C GLU A 128 3.78 3.27 3.15
N LEU A 129 5.03 2.97 2.75
CA LEU A 129 5.86 2.04 3.49
C LEU A 129 6.39 2.70 4.75
N VAL A 130 6.08 2.10 5.89
CA VAL A 130 6.47 2.60 7.21
C VAL A 130 7.61 1.79 7.83
N TYR A 131 7.80 0.56 7.35
CA TYR A 131 8.89 -0.32 7.76
C TYR A 131 9.49 -1.04 6.57
N HIS A 132 10.82 -1.13 6.52
CA HIS A 132 11.53 -1.92 5.52
C HIS A 132 12.82 -2.50 6.10
N ASN A 133 12.95 -3.82 6.09
CA ASN A 133 14.16 -4.51 6.53
C ASN A 133 14.44 -5.75 5.66
N VAL A 134 15.69 -5.92 5.23
CA VAL A 134 16.19 -7.09 4.50
C VAL A 134 17.28 -7.72 5.33
N ARG A 135 17.25 -9.05 5.48
CA ARG A 135 18.35 -9.75 6.16
C ARG A 135 19.61 -9.72 5.27
N ASP A 136 20.74 -9.36 5.86
CA ASP A 136 22.03 -9.29 5.16
C ASP A 136 22.39 -10.58 4.40
N GLU A 137 22.05 -11.75 4.97
CA GLU A 137 22.26 -13.07 4.37
C GLU A 137 21.51 -13.26 3.03
N VAL A 138 20.36 -12.59 2.88
CA VAL A 138 19.48 -12.67 1.71
C VAL A 138 19.95 -11.69 0.65
N ALA A 139 20.33 -10.48 1.05
CA ALA A 139 20.98 -9.51 0.18
C ALA A 139 22.30 -10.05 -0.39
N ALA A 140 23.10 -10.77 0.42
CA ALA A 140 24.35 -11.41 -0.01
C ALA A 140 24.15 -12.50 -1.08
N GLN A 141 22.94 -13.05 -1.22
CA GLN A 141 22.57 -13.99 -2.28
C GLN A 141 22.11 -13.29 -3.57
N GLY A 142 22.17 -11.95 -3.62
CA GLY A 142 21.76 -11.16 -4.77
C GLY A 142 20.26 -10.85 -4.83
N VAL A 143 19.52 -11.09 -3.74
CA VAL A 143 18.10 -10.73 -3.67
C VAL A 143 17.97 -9.22 -3.45
N VAL A 144 17.26 -8.58 -4.36
CA VAL A 144 16.89 -7.17 -4.26
C VAL A 144 15.47 -7.08 -3.72
N TYR A 145 15.32 -6.59 -2.49
CA TYR A 145 14.02 -6.26 -1.91
C TYR A 145 14.03 -4.79 -1.54
N THR A 146 13.19 -4.01 -2.20
CA THR A 146 13.12 -2.55 -2.07
C THR A 146 11.71 -2.09 -2.43
N ASP A 147 11.35 -0.86 -2.08
CA ASP A 147 10.08 -0.25 -2.44
C ASP A 147 10.06 0.21 -3.91
N MET A 148 8.86 0.42 -4.45
CA MET A 148 8.71 0.83 -5.85
C MET A 148 9.27 2.21 -6.15
N GLU A 149 9.26 3.14 -5.19
CA GLU A 149 9.76 4.50 -5.44
C GLU A 149 11.29 4.47 -5.58
N SER A 150 11.97 3.75 -4.69
CA SER A 150 13.40 3.49 -4.76
C SER A 150 13.76 2.71 -6.03
N ALA A 151 12.97 1.69 -6.40
CA ALA A 151 13.20 0.90 -7.60
C ALA A 151 13.08 1.71 -8.90
N LEU A 152 12.12 2.65 -8.96
CA LEU A 152 11.88 3.50 -10.13
C LEU A 152 12.94 4.58 -10.35
N LYS A 153 13.66 4.97 -9.28
CA LYS A 153 14.66 6.05 -9.29
C LYS A 153 16.11 5.55 -9.15
N GLY A 154 16.29 4.31 -8.72
CA GLY A 154 17.58 3.74 -8.36
C GLY A 154 18.25 2.92 -9.46
N GLU A 155 19.17 2.05 -9.03
CA GLU A 155 19.97 1.18 -9.89
C GLU A 155 19.14 0.29 -10.84
N TYR A 156 17.91 -0.06 -10.42
CA TYR A 156 17.04 -0.99 -11.14
C TYR A 156 15.97 -0.28 -12.00
N ALA A 157 16.02 1.04 -12.13
CA ALA A 157 14.98 1.82 -12.83
C ALA A 157 14.73 1.35 -14.26
N ASP A 158 15.79 1.07 -15.02
CA ASP A 158 15.69 0.58 -16.41
C ASP A 158 15.06 -0.83 -16.47
N MET A 159 15.37 -1.67 -15.49
CA MET A 159 14.79 -3.01 -15.39
C MET A 159 13.30 -2.93 -15.08
N VAL A 160 12.91 -2.06 -14.14
CA VAL A 160 11.50 -1.83 -13.83
C VAL A 160 10.77 -1.33 -15.07
N HIS A 161 11.27 -0.28 -15.73
CA HIS A 161 10.63 0.26 -16.93
C HIS A 161 10.47 -0.78 -18.04
N LYS A 162 11.45 -1.67 -18.22
CA LYS A 162 11.38 -2.71 -19.25
C LYS A 162 10.28 -3.74 -19.01
N TYR A 163 9.91 -4.01 -17.76
CA TYR A 163 9.04 -5.13 -17.38
C TYR A 163 7.75 -4.71 -16.65
N PHE A 164 7.52 -3.42 -16.47
CA PHE A 164 6.32 -2.89 -15.81
C PHE A 164 5.04 -3.15 -16.62
#